data_AF-A0A7D5Q7Q2-F1
#
_entry.id   AF-A0A7D5Q7Q2-F1
#
_cell.length_a   1.000
_cell.length_b   1.000
_cell.length_c   1.000
_cell.angle_alpha   90.00
_cell.angle_beta   90.00
_cell.angle_gamma   90.00
#
_symmetry.space_group_name_H-M   'P 1'
#
loop_
_entity.id
_entity.type
_entity.pdbx_description
1 polymer ?
#
loop_
_entity_poly.entity_id
_entity_poly.type
_entity_poly.pdbx_seq_one_letter_code
_entity_poly.pdbx_strand_id
1 'polypeptide(L)'
;MTVVEPVKRPTVPSGTASVLVAGVTVWLLAPNGTARLALVGQLATLGVLAGGFALFRRDHRPLGVVAAFVGLVAWVGALAVAATATADLGEALVSLPGMAGLLALALALAPLRGSGSRGLLKLGAAGVTLSVLAAGLFGSVPLRTLLVCGAATFLAWDLGENAVNVGEQLGRRATTRRLEAAHGAGSLLVGGVAVGAGTVVSDVGSSGLPLPALALLLASVLLLAGALHG
;
A
#
# COMPACT_ATOMS: atom_id res chain seq x y z
N MET A 1 -40.63 -2.03 12.63
CA MET A 1 -39.33 -1.36 12.41
C MET A 1 -38.39 -2.38 11.79
N THR A 2 -38.08 -2.24 10.51
CA THR A 2 -37.04 -3.08 9.86
C THR A 2 -35.68 -2.53 10.29
N VAL A 3 -34.94 -3.32 11.08
CA VAL A 3 -33.54 -3.01 11.39
C VAL A 3 -32.77 -3.13 10.09
N VAL A 4 -32.44 -1.99 9.48
CA VAL A 4 -31.59 -1.96 8.30
C VAL A 4 -30.19 -2.36 8.77
N GLU A 5 -29.77 -3.58 8.47
CA GLU A 5 -28.42 -4.00 8.82
C GLU A 5 -27.39 -3.07 8.17
N PRO A 6 -26.41 -2.57 8.94
CA PRO A 6 -25.37 -1.70 8.41
C PRO A 6 -24.56 -2.49 7.39
N VAL A 7 -24.36 -1.90 6.20
CA VAL A 7 -23.57 -2.53 5.16
C VAL A 7 -22.09 -2.46 5.58
N LYS A 8 -21.59 -3.55 6.17
CA LYS A 8 -20.23 -3.70 6.69
C LYS A 8 -19.23 -3.70 5.55
N ARG A 9 -18.51 -2.59 5.35
CA ARG A 9 -17.78 -2.30 4.11
C ARG A 9 -16.72 -1.23 4.32
N PRO A 10 -15.49 -1.38 3.77
CA PRO A 10 -14.43 -0.39 3.96
C PRO A 10 -14.86 1.03 3.55
N THR A 11 -14.33 2.02 4.25
CA THR A 11 -14.61 3.43 3.95
C THR A 11 -13.75 3.94 2.80
N VAL A 12 -14.39 4.75 1.93
CA VAL A 12 -13.75 5.29 0.72
C VAL A 12 -12.59 6.26 1.03
N PRO A 13 -12.70 7.20 1.99
CA PRO A 13 -11.65 8.20 2.20
C PRO A 13 -10.35 7.55 2.68
N SER A 14 -10.37 6.85 3.81
CA SER A 14 -9.18 6.15 4.32
C SER A 14 -8.67 5.07 3.36
N GLY A 15 -9.56 4.36 2.65
CA GLY A 15 -9.14 3.35 1.67
C GLY A 15 -8.41 3.96 0.46
N THR A 16 -8.91 5.07 -0.09
CA THR A 16 -8.22 5.78 -1.19
C THR A 16 -6.91 6.39 -0.72
N ALA A 17 -6.88 6.99 0.47
CA ALA A 17 -5.65 7.53 1.05
C ALA A 17 -4.57 6.45 1.26
N SER A 18 -4.96 5.27 1.75
CA SER A 18 -4.06 4.11 1.90
C SER A 18 -3.38 3.74 0.57
N VAL A 19 -4.16 3.56 -0.50
CA VAL A 19 -3.63 3.20 -1.83
C VAL A 19 -2.76 4.32 -2.42
N LEU A 20 -3.14 5.58 -2.24
CA LEU A 20 -2.36 6.72 -2.72
C LEU A 20 -1.02 6.86 -2.00
N VAL A 21 -1.02 6.76 -0.67
CA VAL A 21 0.20 6.82 0.14
C VAL A 21 1.15 5.68 -0.25
N ALA A 22 0.65 4.46 -0.36
CA ALA A 22 1.45 3.32 -0.85
C ALA A 22 1.96 3.55 -2.28
N GLY A 23 1.13 4.12 -3.16
CA GLY A 23 1.51 4.43 -4.54
C GLY A 23 2.67 5.42 -4.62
N VAL A 24 2.62 6.48 -3.79
CA VAL A 24 3.72 7.45 -3.65
C VAL A 24 4.98 6.76 -3.13
N THR A 25 4.87 5.87 -2.15
CA THR A 25 6.01 5.09 -1.66
C THR A 25 6.67 4.30 -2.78
N VAL A 26 5.91 3.50 -3.53
CA VAL A 26 6.45 2.69 -4.64
C VAL A 26 7.05 3.59 -5.73
N TRP A 27 6.46 4.76 -5.99
CA TRP A 27 6.98 5.72 -6.96
C TRP A 27 8.35 6.30 -6.55
N LEU A 28 8.51 6.65 -5.28
CA LEU A 28 9.77 7.19 -4.75
C LEU A 28 10.90 6.16 -4.79
N LEU A 29 10.56 4.88 -4.65
CA LEU A 29 11.53 3.78 -4.69
C LEU A 29 11.82 3.27 -6.11
N ALA A 30 11.03 3.65 -7.11
CA ALA A 30 11.17 3.13 -8.46
C ALA A 30 12.57 3.45 -9.04
N PRO A 31 13.33 2.43 -9.49
CA PRO A 31 14.75 2.56 -9.83
C PRO A 31 14.98 3.36 -11.12
N ASN A 32 14.04 3.29 -12.07
CA ASN A 32 14.19 3.88 -13.39
C ASN A 32 12.88 4.51 -13.90
N GLY A 33 12.99 5.29 -14.99
CA GLY A 33 11.86 6.00 -15.58
C GLY A 33 10.77 5.05 -16.10
N THR A 34 11.14 3.90 -16.64
CA THR A 34 10.21 2.89 -17.16
C THR A 34 9.36 2.29 -16.03
N ALA A 35 9.97 1.94 -14.89
CA ALA A 35 9.25 1.49 -13.70
C ALA A 35 8.25 2.54 -13.19
N ARG A 36 8.61 3.83 -13.24
CA ARG A 36 7.69 4.93 -12.89
C ARG A 36 6.52 5.05 -13.87
N LEU A 37 6.76 4.91 -15.17
CA LEU A 37 5.71 4.93 -16.18
C LEU A 37 4.77 3.71 -16.03
N ALA A 38 5.34 2.52 -15.79
CA ALA A 38 4.57 1.32 -15.52
C ALA A 38 3.70 1.48 -14.27
N LEU A 39 4.20 2.13 -13.22
CA LEU A 39 3.43 2.45 -12.01
C LEU A 39 2.26 3.39 -12.29
N VAL A 40 2.46 4.43 -13.10
CA VAL A 40 1.36 5.33 -13.52
C VAL A 40 0.30 4.52 -14.27
N GLY A 41 0.72 3.62 -15.17
CA GLY A 41 -0.16 2.65 -15.81
C GLY A 41 -0.93 1.80 -14.80
N GLN A 42 -0.25 1.25 -13.79
CA GLN A 42 -0.91 0.47 -12.74
C GLN A 42 -1.95 1.29 -11.97
N LEU A 43 -1.64 2.51 -11.54
CA LEU A 43 -2.61 3.37 -10.85
C LEU A 43 -3.84 3.66 -11.70
N ALA A 44 -3.66 3.91 -13.01
CA ALA A 44 -4.77 4.08 -13.94
C ALA A 44 -5.62 2.80 -14.05
N THR A 45 -4.98 1.63 -14.16
CA THR A 45 -5.69 0.34 -14.24
C THR A 45 -6.43 -0.03 -12.95
N LEU A 46 -5.91 0.37 -11.79
CA LEU A 46 -6.63 0.25 -10.51
C LEU A 46 -7.90 1.11 -10.51
N GLY A 47 -7.86 2.29 -11.13
CA GLY A 47 -9.03 3.12 -11.37
C GLY A 47 -10.08 2.43 -12.26
N VAL A 48 -9.64 1.82 -13.37
CA VAL A 48 -10.51 1.03 -14.27
C VAL A 48 -11.12 -0.16 -13.53
N LEU A 49 -10.31 -0.89 -12.77
CA LEU A 49 -10.74 -2.04 -11.96
C LEU A 49 -11.78 -1.62 -10.92
N ALA A 50 -11.54 -0.53 -10.19
CA ALA A 50 -12.48 0.05 -9.24
C ALA A 50 -13.78 0.52 -9.93
N GLY A 51 -13.68 1.12 -11.11
CA GLY A 51 -14.82 1.52 -11.96
C GLY A 51 -15.65 0.33 -12.41
N GLY A 52 -15.02 -0.76 -12.85
CA GLY A 52 -15.68 -2.02 -13.19
C GLY A 52 -16.47 -2.59 -12.02
N PHE A 53 -15.89 -2.58 -10.82
CA PHE A 53 -16.60 -2.98 -9.61
C PHE A 53 -17.74 -2.04 -9.22
N ALA A 54 -17.64 -0.75 -9.52
CA ALA A 54 -18.74 0.19 -9.33
C ALA A 54 -19.89 -0.09 -10.31
N LEU A 55 -19.59 -0.39 -11.56
CA LEU A 55 -20.58 -0.74 -12.59
C LEU A 55 -21.29 -2.06 -12.32
N PHE A 56 -20.55 -3.08 -11.88
CA PHE A 56 -21.11 -4.37 -11.49
C PHE A 56 -22.24 -4.25 -10.46
N ARG A 57 -22.20 -3.20 -9.62
CA ARG A 57 -23.20 -2.92 -8.59
C ARG A 57 -24.39 -2.08 -9.02
N ARG A 58 -24.29 -1.35 -10.13
CA ARG A 58 -25.40 -0.56 -10.68
C ARG A 58 -26.26 -1.39 -11.64
N ASP A 59 -26.35 -2.71 -11.37
CA ASP A 59 -26.99 -3.72 -12.23
C ASP A 59 -26.40 -3.90 -13.64
N HIS A 60 -25.33 -3.19 -14.00
CA HIS A 60 -24.58 -3.41 -15.24
C HIS A 60 -23.52 -4.50 -15.10
N ARG A 61 -23.93 -5.70 -14.66
CA ARG A 61 -23.05 -6.86 -14.40
C ARG A 61 -22.08 -7.19 -15.56
N PRO A 62 -22.50 -7.30 -16.83
CA PRO A 62 -21.58 -7.67 -17.90
C PRO A 62 -20.49 -6.60 -18.12
N LEU A 63 -20.87 -5.32 -18.14
CA LEU A 63 -19.92 -4.21 -18.28
C LEU A 63 -18.95 -4.14 -17.11
N GLY A 64 -19.44 -4.39 -15.89
CA GLY A 64 -18.60 -4.41 -14.69
C GLY A 64 -17.56 -5.53 -14.69
N VAL A 65 -17.96 -6.74 -15.12
CA VAL A 65 -17.03 -7.88 -15.26
C VAL A 65 -15.99 -7.60 -16.33
N VAL A 66 -16.41 -7.11 -17.50
CA VAL A 66 -15.49 -6.78 -18.59
C VAL A 66 -14.50 -5.70 -18.17
N ALA A 67 -14.96 -4.60 -17.57
CA ALA A 67 -14.08 -3.52 -17.11
C ALA A 67 -13.11 -4.00 -16.01
N ALA A 68 -13.57 -4.83 -15.06
CA ALA A 68 -12.69 -5.40 -14.04
C ALA A 68 -11.64 -6.35 -14.65
N PHE A 69 -12.04 -7.18 -15.62
CA PHE A 69 -11.13 -8.07 -16.33
C PHE A 69 -10.08 -7.29 -17.13
N VAL A 70 -10.51 -6.27 -17.89
CA VAL A 70 -9.62 -5.38 -18.63
C VAL A 70 -8.65 -4.66 -17.68
N GLY A 71 -9.14 -4.15 -16.55
CA GLY A 71 -8.30 -3.53 -15.53
C GLY A 71 -7.24 -4.49 -14.98
N LEU A 72 -7.61 -5.74 -14.67
CA LEU A 72 -6.68 -6.74 -14.17
C LEU A 72 -5.63 -7.14 -15.22
N VAL A 73 -6.05 -7.40 -16.45
CA VAL A 73 -5.14 -7.76 -17.56
C VAL A 73 -4.16 -6.62 -17.83
N ALA A 74 -4.65 -5.38 -17.88
CA ALA A 74 -3.81 -4.22 -18.09
C ALA A 74 -2.84 -4.00 -16.92
N TRP A 75 -3.28 -4.27 -15.68
CA TRP A 75 -2.41 -4.21 -14.51
C TRP A 75 -1.28 -5.25 -14.59
N VAL A 76 -1.58 -6.49 -14.97
CA VAL A 76 -0.59 -7.56 -15.17
C VAL A 76 0.37 -7.19 -16.30
N GLY A 77 -0.13 -6.61 -17.39
CA GLY A 77 0.70 -6.10 -18.49
C GLY A 77 1.66 -5.01 -18.03
N ALA A 78 1.20 -4.06 -17.22
CA ALA A 78 2.07 -3.01 -16.66
C ALA A 78 3.12 -3.57 -15.70
N LEU A 79 2.78 -4.59 -14.88
CA LEU A 79 3.75 -5.30 -14.05
C LEU A 79 4.79 -6.03 -14.90
N ALA A 80 4.38 -6.70 -15.98
CA ALA A 80 5.28 -7.38 -16.90
C ALA A 80 6.24 -6.40 -17.58
N VAL A 81 5.77 -5.23 -18.02
CA VAL A 81 6.62 -4.16 -18.56
C VAL A 81 7.63 -3.66 -17.53
N ALA A 82 7.23 -3.48 -16.27
CA ALA A 82 8.16 -3.13 -15.21
C ALA A 82 9.23 -4.22 -15.01
N ALA A 83 8.82 -5.49 -15.01
CA ALA A 83 9.72 -6.64 -14.83
C ALA A 83 10.70 -6.82 -15.99
N THR A 84 10.34 -6.49 -17.23
CA THR A 84 11.27 -6.54 -18.36
C THR A 84 12.18 -5.31 -18.44
N ALA A 85 11.84 -4.23 -17.74
CA ALA A 85 12.62 -2.99 -17.71
C ALA A 85 13.67 -2.94 -16.59
N THR A 86 13.70 -3.92 -15.69
CA THR A 86 14.71 -4.01 -14.63
C THR A 86 16.01 -4.56 -15.20
N ALA A 87 17.13 -3.90 -14.90
CA ALA A 87 18.45 -4.30 -15.41
C ALA A 87 19.04 -5.49 -14.64
N ASP A 88 18.69 -5.65 -13.37
CA ASP A 88 19.16 -6.71 -12.50
C ASP A 88 18.12 -7.16 -11.45
N LEU A 89 18.48 -8.18 -10.67
CA LEU A 89 17.64 -8.72 -9.60
C LEU A 89 17.36 -7.71 -8.49
N GLY A 90 18.30 -6.82 -8.17
CA GLY A 90 18.13 -5.79 -7.16
C GLY A 90 17.01 -4.81 -7.54
N GLU A 91 17.04 -4.29 -8.76
CA GLU A 91 15.97 -3.42 -9.28
C GLU A 91 14.60 -4.10 -9.29
N ALA A 92 14.56 -5.40 -9.63
CA ALA A 92 13.34 -6.20 -9.60
C ALA A 92 12.80 -6.36 -8.17
N LEU A 93 13.67 -6.65 -7.20
CA LEU A 93 13.30 -6.79 -5.79
C LEU A 93 12.84 -5.46 -5.16
N VAL A 94 13.35 -4.32 -5.65
CA VAL A 94 12.94 -2.98 -5.21
C VAL A 94 11.54 -2.61 -5.72
N SER A 95 11.18 -3.01 -6.94
CA SER A 95 9.98 -2.49 -7.62
C SER A 95 8.79 -3.44 -7.61
N LEU A 96 9.02 -4.72 -7.92
CA LEU A 96 7.94 -5.67 -8.17
C LEU A 96 7.09 -6.02 -6.94
N PRO A 97 7.67 -6.24 -5.74
CA PRO A 97 6.88 -6.54 -4.54
C PRO A 97 5.92 -5.41 -4.19
N GLY A 98 6.34 -4.16 -4.36
CA GLY A 98 5.58 -2.96 -4.01
C GLY A 98 4.46 -2.73 -4.99
N MET A 99 4.74 -2.89 -6.28
CA MET A 99 3.73 -2.90 -7.33
C MET A 99 2.66 -3.96 -7.06
N ALA A 100 3.05 -5.22 -6.84
CA ALA A 100 2.12 -6.30 -6.47
C ALA A 100 1.35 -5.99 -5.18
N GLY A 101 2.02 -5.38 -4.21
CA GLY A 101 1.44 -4.90 -2.96
C GLY A 101 0.31 -3.88 -3.19
N LEU A 102 0.45 -2.98 -4.17
CA LEU A 102 -0.59 -2.01 -4.52
C LEU A 102 -1.86 -2.68 -5.03
N LEU A 103 -1.75 -3.74 -5.85
CA LEU A 103 -2.92 -4.49 -6.26
C LEU A 103 -3.58 -5.18 -5.07
N ALA A 104 -2.79 -5.81 -4.20
CA ALA A 104 -3.33 -6.46 -3.01
C ALA A 104 -4.03 -5.47 -2.07
N LEU A 105 -3.45 -4.28 -1.83
CA LEU A 105 -4.09 -3.18 -1.10
C LEU A 105 -5.39 -2.73 -1.77
N ALA A 106 -5.33 -2.46 -3.08
CA ALA A 106 -6.49 -2.03 -3.84
C ALA A 106 -7.60 -3.07 -3.81
N LEU A 107 -7.29 -4.37 -3.86
CA LEU A 107 -8.26 -5.46 -3.76
C LEU A 107 -8.77 -5.68 -2.32
N ALA A 108 -7.95 -5.44 -1.31
CA ALA A 108 -8.32 -5.53 0.11
C ALA A 108 -9.38 -4.48 0.48
N LEU A 109 -9.17 -3.28 -0.05
CA LEU A 109 -10.01 -2.10 0.15
C LEU A 109 -11.05 -1.95 -0.95
N ALA A 110 -10.91 -2.72 -2.03
CA ALA A 110 -11.91 -2.81 -3.08
C ALA A 110 -13.20 -3.30 -2.43
N PRO A 111 -14.31 -2.59 -2.68
CA PRO A 111 -15.51 -2.81 -1.91
C PRO A 111 -16.22 -4.15 -2.21
N LEU A 112 -15.61 -5.04 -2.99
CA LEU A 112 -16.16 -6.28 -3.55
C LEU A 112 -16.53 -7.34 -2.51
N ARG A 113 -15.65 -7.54 -1.52
CA ARG A 113 -15.85 -8.50 -0.44
C ARG A 113 -16.36 -7.74 0.76
N GLY A 114 -17.61 -7.96 1.18
CA GLY A 114 -18.21 -7.50 2.45
C GLY A 114 -17.40 -6.43 3.18
N SER A 115 -16.78 -6.81 4.29
CA SER A 115 -16.00 -5.95 5.20
C SER A 115 -14.57 -5.63 4.73
N GLY A 116 -14.14 -6.05 3.54
CA GLY A 116 -12.75 -6.00 3.10
C GLY A 116 -11.99 -7.31 3.41
N SER A 117 -10.70 -7.37 3.07
CA SER A 117 -9.85 -8.52 3.37
C SER A 117 -8.62 -8.10 4.15
N ARG A 118 -8.60 -8.40 5.46
CA ARG A 118 -7.43 -8.16 6.32
C ARG A 118 -6.19 -8.93 5.82
N GLY A 119 -6.38 -10.13 5.28
CA GLY A 119 -5.29 -10.91 4.68
C GLY A 119 -4.66 -10.21 3.47
N LEU A 120 -5.48 -9.70 2.54
CA LEU A 120 -4.98 -8.95 1.38
C LEU A 120 -4.35 -7.61 1.80
N LEU A 121 -4.89 -6.96 2.84
CA LEU A 121 -4.33 -5.73 3.38
C LEU A 121 -2.92 -5.97 3.94
N LYS A 122 -2.74 -7.04 4.73
CA LYS A 122 -1.43 -7.47 5.24
C LYS A 122 -0.47 -7.83 4.11
N LEU A 123 -0.92 -8.60 3.12
CA LEU A 123 -0.09 -8.94 1.94
C LEU A 123 0.32 -7.70 1.15
N GLY A 124 -0.59 -6.75 1.00
CA GLY A 124 -0.32 -5.48 0.33
C GLY A 124 0.72 -4.64 1.06
N ALA A 125 0.53 -4.44 2.36
CA ALA A 125 1.48 -3.74 3.22
C ALA A 125 2.85 -4.45 3.27
N ALA A 126 2.86 -5.79 3.30
CA ALA A 126 4.08 -6.58 3.25
C ALA A 126 4.84 -6.37 1.93
N GLY A 127 4.15 -6.39 0.77
CA GLY A 127 4.77 -6.15 -0.52
C GLY A 127 5.44 -4.77 -0.63
N VAL A 128 4.77 -3.72 -0.15
CA VAL A 128 5.34 -2.37 -0.11
C VAL A 128 6.52 -2.31 0.86
N THR A 129 6.40 -2.92 2.04
CA THR A 129 7.50 -3.01 3.02
C THR A 129 8.72 -3.72 2.45
N LEU A 130 8.53 -4.84 1.75
CA LEU A 130 9.61 -5.57 1.08
C LEU A 130 10.35 -4.70 0.07
N SER A 131 9.64 -3.82 -0.62
CA SER A 131 10.26 -2.86 -1.56
C SER A 131 11.11 -1.83 -0.85
N VAL A 132 10.64 -1.29 0.28
CA VAL A 132 11.42 -0.35 1.12
C VAL A 132 12.70 -1.02 1.62
N LEU A 133 12.59 -2.27 2.09
CA LEU A 133 13.73 -3.04 2.60
C LEU A 133 14.72 -3.37 1.47
N ALA A 134 14.23 -3.82 0.31
CA ALA A 134 15.05 -4.06 -0.86
C ALA A 134 15.74 -2.78 -1.33
N ALA A 135 15.07 -1.63 -1.27
CA ALA A 135 15.66 -0.34 -1.64
C ALA A 135 16.79 0.08 -0.70
N GLY A 136 16.71 -0.26 0.59
CA GLY A 136 17.80 -0.05 1.54
C GLY A 136 18.96 -1.04 1.40
N LEU A 137 18.68 -2.24 0.88
CA LEU A 137 19.67 -3.31 0.73
C LEU A 137 20.44 -3.21 -0.60
N PHE A 138 19.73 -2.95 -1.70
CA PHE A 138 20.25 -2.97 -3.06
C PHE A 138 20.29 -1.60 -3.72
N GLY A 139 19.49 -0.64 -3.23
CA GLY A 139 19.37 0.68 -3.82
C GLY A 139 20.35 1.69 -3.24
N SER A 140 20.71 2.69 -4.05
CA SER A 140 21.39 3.91 -3.60
C SER A 140 20.37 4.96 -3.12
N VAL A 141 19.38 4.53 -2.33
CA VAL A 141 18.33 5.43 -1.83
C VAL A 141 18.83 6.09 -0.54
N PRO A 142 18.76 7.43 -0.41
CA PRO A 142 19.16 8.12 0.81
C PRO A 142 18.38 7.61 2.02
N LEU A 143 19.05 7.49 3.18
CA LEU A 143 18.43 7.02 4.43
C LEU A 143 17.15 7.78 4.77
N ARG A 144 17.16 9.12 4.62
CA ARG A 144 15.97 9.96 4.88
C ARG A 144 14.78 9.54 4.02
N THR A 145 15.00 9.20 2.75
CA THR A 145 13.96 8.70 1.85
C THR A 145 13.45 7.34 2.30
N LEU A 146 14.31 6.43 2.75
CA LEU A 146 13.90 5.13 3.28
C LEU A 146 13.06 5.27 4.55
N LEU A 147 13.44 6.17 5.47
CA LEU A 147 12.66 6.46 6.68
C LEU A 147 11.26 7.00 6.32
N VAL A 148 11.19 7.96 5.40
CA VAL A 148 9.91 8.50 4.91
C VAL A 148 9.06 7.41 4.25
N CYS A 149 9.67 6.56 3.42
CA CYS A 149 8.97 5.47 2.75
C CYS A 149 8.47 4.41 3.74
N GLY A 150 9.26 4.07 4.76
CA GLY A 150 8.84 3.18 5.84
C GLY A 150 7.66 3.74 6.63
N ALA A 151 7.73 5.01 7.04
CA ALA A 151 6.64 5.68 7.74
C ALA A 151 5.37 5.79 6.86
N ALA A 152 5.52 6.11 5.58
CA ALA A 152 4.42 6.14 4.62
C ALA A 152 3.78 4.75 4.43
N THR A 153 4.58 3.68 4.39
CA THR A 153 4.08 2.30 4.30
C THR A 153 3.24 1.94 5.53
N PHE A 154 3.74 2.26 6.72
CA PHE A 154 3.00 2.07 7.97
C PHE A 154 1.69 2.86 7.96
N LEU A 155 1.74 4.13 7.56
CA LEU A 155 0.55 4.98 7.43
C LEU A 155 -0.46 4.40 6.44
N ALA A 156 0.00 3.87 5.30
CA ALA A 156 -0.88 3.23 4.32
C ALA A 156 -1.57 1.99 4.91
N TRP A 157 -0.86 1.14 5.65
CA TRP A 157 -1.43 -0.02 6.33
C TRP A 157 -2.46 0.39 7.38
N ASP A 158 -2.10 1.33 8.27
CA ASP A 158 -2.96 1.84 9.34
C ASP A 158 -4.25 2.47 8.80
N LEU A 159 -4.16 3.31 7.77
CA LEU A 159 -5.32 3.87 7.08
C LEU A 159 -6.21 2.76 6.48
N GLY A 160 -5.61 1.69 5.95
CA GLY A 160 -6.33 0.55 5.43
C GLY A 160 -7.03 -0.26 6.52
N GLU A 161 -6.39 -0.48 7.67
CA GLU A 161 -6.99 -1.16 8.81
C GLU A 161 -8.14 -0.34 9.39
N ASN A 162 -7.93 0.97 9.53
CA ASN A 162 -8.96 1.90 9.97
C ASN A 162 -10.16 1.89 8.99
N ALA A 163 -9.91 1.89 7.67
CA ALA A 163 -10.98 1.80 6.68
C ALA A 163 -11.83 0.53 6.85
N VAL A 164 -11.19 -0.62 7.10
CA VAL A 164 -11.86 -1.91 7.35
C VAL A 164 -12.64 -1.87 8.67
N ASN A 165 -12.00 -1.47 9.78
CA ASN A 165 -12.60 -1.41 11.12
C ASN A 165 -13.82 -0.48 11.16
N VAL A 166 -13.67 0.76 10.68
CA VAL A 166 -14.76 1.74 10.61
C VAL A 166 -15.88 1.23 9.70
N GLY A 167 -15.50 0.60 8.59
CA GLY A 167 -16.42 -0.04 7.68
C GLY A 167 -17.26 -1.16 8.30
N GLU A 168 -16.65 -1.97 9.18
CA GLU A 168 -17.30 -3.06 9.92
C GLU A 168 -18.23 -2.54 11.03
N GLN A 169 -17.83 -1.50 11.75
CA GLN A 169 -18.51 -1.03 12.95
C GLN A 169 -19.62 0.00 12.66
N LEU A 170 -19.35 0.98 11.79
CA LEU A 170 -20.25 2.11 11.54
C LEU A 170 -21.02 1.96 10.22
N GLY A 171 -20.54 1.10 9.33
CA GLY A 171 -21.08 0.92 7.99
C GLY A 171 -20.79 2.13 7.08
N ARG A 172 -20.77 1.89 5.76
CA ARG A 172 -20.31 2.90 4.78
C ARG A 172 -21.17 4.18 4.70
N ARG A 173 -22.37 4.21 5.27
CA ARG A 173 -23.28 5.37 5.20
C ARG A 173 -23.08 6.39 6.33
N ALA A 174 -22.36 6.03 7.38
CA ALA A 174 -22.04 6.96 8.45
C ALA A 174 -21.04 8.02 7.96
N THR A 175 -21.23 9.28 8.35
CA THR A 175 -20.27 10.35 8.07
C THR A 175 -19.06 10.21 8.99
N THR A 176 -18.05 9.44 8.56
CA THR A 176 -16.86 9.11 9.37
C THR A 176 -15.64 10.00 9.06
N ARG A 177 -15.77 10.93 8.11
CA ARG A 177 -14.64 11.74 7.58
C ARG A 177 -13.83 12.47 8.66
N ARG A 178 -14.49 13.03 9.68
CA ARG A 178 -13.79 13.75 10.76
C ARG A 178 -12.98 12.81 11.65
N LEU A 179 -13.56 11.66 11.99
CA LEU A 179 -12.89 10.63 12.79
C LEU A 179 -11.70 10.04 12.03
N GLU A 180 -11.91 9.70 10.76
CA GLU A 180 -10.87 9.20 9.86
C GLU A 180 -9.73 10.21 9.67
N ALA A 181 -10.05 11.50 9.53
CA ALA A 181 -9.05 12.55 9.40
C ALA A 181 -8.23 12.73 10.69
N ALA A 182 -8.89 12.72 11.86
CA ALA A 182 -8.20 12.82 13.15
C ALA A 182 -7.26 11.63 13.39
N HIS A 183 -7.71 10.42 13.07
CA HIS A 183 -6.90 9.21 13.19
C HIS A 183 -5.70 9.27 12.22
N GLY A 184 -5.94 9.56 10.94
CA GLY A 184 -4.87 9.70 9.95
C GLY A 184 -3.86 10.79 10.30
N ALA A 185 -4.30 11.90 10.90
CA ALA A 185 -3.41 12.94 11.40
C ALA A 185 -2.53 12.44 12.55
N GLY A 186 -3.10 11.66 13.48
CA GLY A 186 -2.34 11.01 14.56
C GLY A 186 -1.26 10.07 14.01
N SER A 187 -1.61 9.20 13.07
CA SER A 187 -0.68 8.27 12.45
C SER A 187 0.42 8.99 11.65
N LEU A 188 0.08 10.09 10.98
CA LEU A 188 1.05 10.93 10.29
C LEU A 188 2.01 11.65 11.25
N LEU A 189 1.51 12.16 12.39
CA LEU A 189 2.35 12.75 13.42
C LEU A 189 3.33 11.74 14.00
N VAL A 190 2.85 10.53 14.34
CA VAL A 190 3.71 9.44 14.85
C VAL A 190 4.78 9.08 13.82
N GLY A 191 4.39 8.92 12.55
CA GLY A 191 5.34 8.68 11.46
C GLY A 191 6.37 9.80 11.31
N GLY A 192 5.95 11.07 11.38
CA GLY A 192 6.82 12.23 11.31
C GLY A 192 7.83 12.29 12.45
N VAL A 193 7.40 12.00 13.69
CA VAL A 193 8.28 11.89 14.86
C VAL A 193 9.29 10.76 14.68
N ALA A 194 8.87 9.61 14.18
CA ALA A 194 9.76 8.48 13.92
C ALA A 194 10.83 8.81 12.87
N VAL A 195 10.44 9.47 11.77
CA VAL A 195 11.37 9.95 10.73
C VAL A 195 12.35 10.96 11.30
N GLY A 196 11.85 11.94 12.07
CA GLY A 196 12.67 12.97 12.71
C GLY A 196 13.68 12.36 13.69
N ALA A 197 13.25 11.45 14.56
CA ALA A 197 14.12 10.76 15.51
C ALA A 197 15.19 9.92 14.80
N GLY A 198 14.81 9.14 13.78
CA GLY A 198 15.76 8.34 13.01
C GLY A 198 16.80 9.20 12.30
N THR A 199 16.39 10.38 11.81
CA THR A 199 17.27 11.36 11.19
C THR A 199 18.26 11.98 12.18
N VAL A 200 17.80 12.37 13.37
CA VAL A 200 18.67 12.91 14.43
C VAL A 200 19.69 11.84 14.86
N VAL A 201 19.26 10.59 15.04
CA VAL A 201 20.15 9.49 15.39
C VAL A 201 21.20 9.25 14.31
N SER A 202 20.85 9.35 13.02
CA SER A 202 21.82 9.20 11.94
C SER A 202 22.84 10.33 11.87
N ASP A 203 22.44 11.55 12.26
CA ASP A 203 23.33 12.72 12.25
C ASP A 203 24.28 12.73 13.47
N VAL A 204 23.90 12.07 14.58
CA VAL A 204 24.67 12.04 15.85
C VAL A 204 25.47 10.75 16.05
N GLY A 205 25.04 9.63 15.45
CA GLY A 205 25.68 8.32 15.60
C GLY A 205 27.01 8.20 14.86
N SER A 206 27.99 7.51 15.47
CA SER A 206 29.22 7.14 14.79
C SER A 206 28.91 6.20 13.61
N SER A 207 29.55 6.44 12.46
CA SER A 207 29.30 5.88 11.12
C SER A 207 29.49 4.36 10.94
N GLY A 208 29.42 3.58 12.02
CA GLY A 208 29.84 2.17 12.05
C GLY A 208 28.75 1.12 11.77
N LEU A 209 27.47 1.48 11.70
CA LEU A 209 26.40 0.51 11.44
C LEU A 209 26.07 0.45 9.94
N PRO A 210 26.33 -0.69 9.25
CA PRO A 210 25.97 -0.84 7.85
C PRO A 210 24.44 -0.79 7.69
N LEU A 211 23.94 0.14 6.88
CA LEU A 211 22.51 0.22 6.53
C LEU A 211 21.91 -1.12 6.05
N PRO A 212 22.64 -1.95 5.27
CA PRO A 212 22.19 -3.30 4.93
C PRO A 212 21.92 -4.18 6.16
N ALA A 213 22.76 -4.09 7.19
CA ALA A 213 22.61 -4.89 8.41
C ALA A 213 21.36 -4.46 9.20
N LEU A 214 21.10 -3.15 9.28
CA LEU A 214 19.88 -2.62 9.90
C LEU A 214 18.63 -3.04 9.11
N ALA A 215 18.67 -2.94 7.78
CA ALA A 215 17.57 -3.36 6.91
C ALA A 215 17.27 -4.86 7.04
N LEU A 216 18.30 -5.71 7.05
CA LEU A 216 18.16 -7.15 7.26
C LEU A 216 17.62 -7.48 8.65
N LEU A 217 18.02 -6.74 9.68
CA LEU A 217 17.54 -6.94 11.04
C LEU A 217 16.06 -6.56 11.15
N LEU A 218 15.65 -5.43 10.57
CA LEU A 218 14.24 -5.02 10.46
C LEU A 218 13.42 -6.02 9.65
N ALA A 219 13.93 -6.45 8.49
CA ALA A 219 13.28 -7.47 7.66
C ALA A 219 13.05 -8.76 8.45
N SER A 220 14.07 -9.22 9.17
CA SER A 220 14.00 -10.42 9.99
C SER A 220 12.98 -10.30 11.12
N VAL A 221 12.96 -9.17 11.82
CA VAL A 221 11.98 -8.89 12.89
C VAL A 221 10.56 -8.87 12.34
N LEU A 222 10.34 -8.26 11.18
CA LEU A 222 9.02 -8.18 10.55
C LEU A 222 8.54 -9.54 10.05
N LEU A 223 9.43 -10.32 9.42
CA LEU A 223 9.14 -11.70 8.99
C LEU A 223 8.82 -12.59 10.20
N LEU A 224 9.59 -12.46 11.27
CA LEU A 224 9.37 -13.21 12.51
C LEU A 224 8.04 -12.82 13.18
N ALA A 225 7.74 -11.52 13.28
CA ALA A 225 6.47 -11.04 13.81
C ALA A 225 5.28 -11.52 12.95
N GLY A 226 5.45 -11.51 11.63
CA GLY A 226 4.47 -12.06 10.69
C GLY A 226 4.25 -13.56 10.86
N ALA A 227 5.32 -14.34 11.10
CA ALA A 227 5.26 -15.78 11.32
C ALA A 227 4.65 -16.16 12.68
N LEU A 228 4.88 -15.34 13.72
CA LEU A 228 4.34 -15.56 15.07
C LEU A 228 2.85 -15.20 15.18
N HIS A 229 2.38 -14.22 14.40
CA HIS A 229 1.01 -13.70 14.46
C HIS A 229 0.16 -14.03 13.21
N GLY A 230 0.64 -14.94 12.35
CA GLY A 230 -0.05 -15.44 11.16
C GLY A 230 -0.68 -16.80 11.42
#